data_AF-A0A7T5UQC4-F1
#
_entry.id   AF-A0A7T5UQC4-F1
#
_cell.length_a   1.000
_cell.length_b   1.000
_cell.length_c   1.000
_cell.angle_alpha   90.00
_cell.angle_beta   90.00
_cell.angle_gamma   90.00
#
_symmetry.space_group_name_H-M   'P 1'
#
loop_
_entity.id
_entity.type
_entity.pdbx_description
1 polymer ?
#
loop_
_entity_poly.entity_id
_entity_poly.type
_entity_poly.pdbx_seq_one_letter_code
_entity_poly.pdbx_strand_id
1 'polypeptide(L)'
;MPEHGTTQAEFEGLYIDLQSAVLRQLPRPAAFTRETLKSLLGKQAALRRGLAPLAKGLVDGFAAPLRPILQNDKRRQGWTLVDHTPRSIMAVSDLELVPFLRDGEKVLRGYDMMGRARYEFDADLGQEDAEFILERQAEIPEEFRQYYLVFLRTVWLASDGDLYVSCLYFGDGRWYPFFGWLDFDFRPGVRLARFRK
;
A
#
# COMPACT_ATOMS: atom_id res chain seq x y z
N MET A 1 18.62 -39.34 -8.80
CA MET A 1 17.99 -38.57 -7.71
C MET A 1 16.59 -38.21 -8.17
N PRO A 2 15.54 -38.76 -7.54
CA PRO A 2 14.17 -38.50 -7.96
C PRO A 2 13.66 -37.22 -7.31
N GLU A 3 13.11 -36.32 -8.12
CA GLU A 3 12.35 -35.16 -7.66
C GLU A 3 11.07 -35.65 -6.96
N HIS A 4 10.94 -35.35 -5.68
CA HIS A 4 9.72 -35.64 -4.92
C HIS A 4 8.63 -34.65 -5.34
N GLY A 5 7.86 -35.02 -6.37
CA GLY A 5 6.60 -34.36 -6.69
C GLY A 5 5.59 -34.59 -5.56
N THR A 6 5.05 -33.51 -5.02
CA THR A 6 4.00 -33.52 -4.00
C THR A 6 2.83 -34.38 -4.47
N THR A 7 2.42 -35.35 -3.67
CA THR A 7 1.34 -36.27 -4.01
C THR A 7 -0.01 -35.54 -3.98
N GLN A 8 -0.99 -36.00 -4.76
CA GLN A 8 -2.31 -35.35 -4.83
C GLN A 8 -3.04 -35.28 -3.48
N ALA A 9 -2.83 -36.28 -2.62
CA ALA A 9 -3.36 -36.30 -1.26
C ALA A 9 -2.71 -35.23 -0.35
N GLU A 10 -1.41 -34.96 -0.53
CA GLU A 10 -0.71 -33.88 0.19
C GLU A 10 -1.19 -32.49 -0.29
N PHE A 11 -1.47 -32.35 -1.59
CA PHE A 11 -2.02 -31.11 -2.15
C PHE A 11 -3.44 -30.83 -1.65
N GLU A 12 -4.31 -31.84 -1.60
CA GLU A 12 -5.67 -31.72 -1.05
C GLU A 12 -5.65 -31.38 0.45
N GLY A 13 -4.74 -31.99 1.22
CA GLY A 13 -4.54 -31.64 2.63
C GLY A 13 -4.13 -30.17 2.81
N LEU A 14 -3.14 -29.72 2.02
CA LEU A 14 -2.68 -28.33 2.05
C LEU A 14 -3.79 -27.34 1.65
N TYR A 15 -4.62 -27.70 0.67
CA TYR A 15 -5.74 -26.88 0.23
C TYR A 15 -6.80 -26.71 1.32
N ILE A 16 -7.16 -27.80 2.01
CA ILE A 16 -8.13 -27.78 3.12
C ILE A 16 -7.59 -26.95 4.30
N ASP A 17 -6.31 -27.09 4.62
CA ASP A 17 -5.66 -26.35 5.69
C ASP A 17 -5.59 -24.85 5.37
N LEU A 18 -5.24 -24.51 4.13
CA LEU A 18 -5.23 -23.14 3.62
C LEU A 18 -6.63 -22.51 3.71
N GLN A 19 -7.63 -23.20 3.17
CA GLN A 19 -9.01 -22.74 3.19
C GLN A 19 -9.51 -22.52 4.63
N SER A 20 -9.20 -23.46 5.53
CA SER A 20 -9.58 -23.37 6.95
C SER A 20 -8.89 -22.21 7.66
N ALA A 21 -7.60 -21.98 7.42
CA ALA A 21 -6.85 -20.89 8.02
C ALA A 21 -7.36 -19.52 7.55
N VAL A 22 -7.65 -19.37 6.25
CA VAL A 22 -8.25 -18.15 5.71
C VAL A 22 -9.62 -17.92 6.34
N LEU A 23 -10.50 -18.93 6.33
CA LEU A 23 -11.86 -18.81 6.87
C LEU A 23 -11.89 -18.47 8.36
N ARG A 24 -10.91 -18.91 9.16
CA ARG A 24 -10.80 -18.57 10.60
C ARG A 24 -10.41 -17.11 10.85
N GLN A 25 -9.69 -16.48 9.92
CA GLN A 25 -9.34 -15.06 10.00
C GLN A 25 -10.43 -14.15 9.44
N LEU A 26 -11.38 -14.72 8.69
CA LEU A 26 -12.52 -13.98 8.17
C LEU A 26 -13.62 -13.87 9.25
N PRO A 27 -14.32 -12.73 9.32
CA PRO A 27 -15.53 -12.58 10.12
C PRO A 27 -16.56 -13.61 9.67
N ARG A 28 -17.51 -13.96 10.55
CA ARG A 28 -18.64 -14.80 10.15
C ARG A 28 -19.41 -14.13 8.99
N PRO A 29 -20.02 -14.90 8.07
CA PRO A 29 -20.74 -14.36 6.91
C PRO A 29 -21.76 -13.26 7.25
N ALA A 30 -22.44 -13.37 8.41
CA ALA A 30 -23.40 -12.38 8.89
C ALA A 30 -22.79 -11.03 9.34
N ALA A 31 -21.46 -10.92 9.46
CA ALA A 31 -20.73 -9.72 9.86
C ALA A 31 -20.00 -9.04 8.68
N PHE A 32 -20.18 -9.52 7.45
CA PHE A 32 -19.65 -8.90 6.23
C PHE A 32 -20.41 -7.60 5.88
N THR A 33 -20.20 -6.57 6.68
CA THR A 33 -20.60 -5.19 6.33
C THR A 33 -19.46 -4.47 5.61
N ARG A 34 -19.76 -3.30 5.04
CA ARG A 34 -18.77 -2.44 4.38
C ARG A 34 -17.64 -2.03 5.32
N GLU A 35 -17.93 -1.77 6.59
CA GLU A 35 -16.97 -1.41 7.64
C GLU A 35 -16.07 -2.60 8.02
N THR A 36 -16.64 -3.80 8.10
CA THR A 36 -15.88 -5.03 8.38
C THR A 36 -14.96 -5.38 7.21
N LEU A 37 -15.43 -5.24 5.97
CA LEU A 37 -14.61 -5.39 4.76
C LEU A 37 -13.46 -4.36 4.73
N LYS A 38 -13.73 -3.08 5.05
CA LYS A 38 -12.70 -2.04 5.19
C LYS A 38 -11.66 -2.39 6.28
N SER A 39 -12.11 -2.88 7.45
CA SER A 39 -11.24 -3.31 8.56
C SER A 39 -10.40 -4.55 8.21
N LEU A 40 -10.96 -5.48 7.42
CA LEU A 40 -10.28 -6.68 6.96
C LEU A 40 -9.21 -6.37 5.90
N LEU A 41 -9.56 -5.52 4.94
CA LEU A 41 -8.68 -5.09 3.85
C LEU A 41 -7.55 -4.19 4.37
N GLY A 42 -7.78 -3.42 5.44
CA GLY A 42 -6.75 -2.68 6.18
C GLY A 42 -5.85 -3.58 7.07
N LYS A 43 -6.18 -4.86 7.22
CA LYS A 43 -5.42 -5.84 8.02
C LYS A 43 -4.79 -6.92 7.14
N GLN A 44 -4.08 -6.56 6.06
CA GLN A 44 -3.20 -7.50 5.35
C GLN A 44 -2.26 -8.25 6.33
N ALA A 45 -1.91 -7.63 7.47
CA ALA A 45 -1.20 -8.27 8.57
C ALA A 45 -1.95 -9.41 9.30
N ALA A 46 -3.29 -9.40 9.37
CA ALA A 46 -4.07 -10.49 9.97
C ALA A 46 -4.14 -11.71 9.05
N LEU A 47 -4.34 -11.48 7.75
CA LEU A 47 -4.28 -12.54 6.74
C LEU A 47 -2.88 -13.15 6.67
N ARG A 48 -1.82 -12.32 6.63
CA ARG A 48 -0.42 -12.80 6.71
C ARG A 48 -0.14 -13.58 7.99
N ARG A 49 -0.64 -13.13 9.16
CA ARG A 49 -0.50 -13.88 10.43
C ARG A 49 -1.22 -15.23 10.41
N GLY A 50 -2.39 -15.32 9.79
CA GLY A 50 -3.11 -16.58 9.65
C GLY A 50 -2.45 -17.57 8.69
N LEU A 51 -1.80 -17.08 7.64
CA LEU A 51 -1.14 -17.89 6.61
C LEU A 51 0.32 -18.25 6.94
N ALA A 52 0.99 -17.48 7.82
CA ALA A 52 2.39 -17.69 8.16
C ALA A 52 2.75 -19.09 8.71
N PRO A 53 1.92 -19.76 9.54
CA PRO A 53 2.20 -21.12 9.99
C PRO A 53 2.18 -22.15 8.86
N LEU A 54 1.33 -21.94 7.84
CA LEU A 54 1.18 -22.85 6.70
C LEU A 54 2.29 -22.69 5.66
N ALA A 55 2.82 -21.48 5.50
CA ALA A 55 3.88 -21.21 4.54
C ALA A 55 5.30 -21.51 5.07
N LYS A 56 5.44 -21.82 6.37
CA LYS A 56 6.72 -22.09 7.02
C LYS A 56 7.37 -23.36 6.43
N GLY A 57 8.48 -23.19 5.72
CA GLY A 57 9.23 -24.30 5.09
C GLY A 57 8.74 -24.69 3.69
N LEU A 58 7.66 -24.07 3.20
CA LEU A 58 7.18 -24.21 1.81
C LEU A 58 7.64 -23.04 0.93
N VAL A 59 7.83 -21.86 1.53
CA VAL A 59 8.32 -20.65 0.86
C VAL A 59 9.31 -19.95 1.78
N ASP A 60 10.59 -19.96 1.41
CA ASP A 60 11.61 -19.16 2.10
C ASP A 60 11.23 -17.67 2.02
N GLY A 61 11.21 -16.99 3.17
CA GLY A 61 10.89 -15.56 3.25
C GLY A 61 9.40 -15.19 3.44
N PHE A 62 8.46 -16.15 3.49
CA PHE A 62 7.04 -15.81 3.77
C PHE A 62 6.81 -15.34 5.22
N ALA A 63 7.62 -15.83 6.16
CA ALA A 63 7.48 -15.55 7.60
C ALA A 63 8.30 -14.35 8.10
N ALA A 64 9.32 -13.92 7.37
CA ALA A 64 9.99 -12.66 7.68
C ALA A 64 9.18 -11.55 7.00
N PRO A 65 8.59 -10.58 7.73
CA PRO A 65 8.19 -9.36 7.05
C PRO A 65 9.44 -8.84 6.36
N LEU A 66 9.40 -8.70 5.02
CA LEU A 66 10.39 -7.93 4.30
C LEU A 66 10.51 -6.63 5.07
N ARG A 67 11.66 -6.40 5.71
CA ARG A 67 11.85 -5.17 6.46
C ARG A 67 11.75 -4.06 5.43
N PRO A 68 10.82 -3.11 5.59
CA PRO A 68 10.68 -2.02 4.65
C PRO A 68 12.03 -1.33 4.50
N ILE A 69 12.47 -1.13 3.27
CA ILE A 69 13.70 -0.39 2.96
C ILE A 69 13.29 1.06 2.74
N LEU A 70 13.03 1.75 3.86
CA LEU A 70 12.56 3.13 3.88
C LEU A 70 13.74 4.06 4.17
N GLN A 71 14.03 4.98 3.26
CA GLN A 71 15.06 6.00 3.45
C GLN A 71 14.63 7.02 4.49
N ASN A 72 13.38 7.47 4.42
CA ASN A 72 12.74 8.37 5.38
C ASN A 72 11.93 7.58 6.41
N ASP A 73 12.62 6.70 7.14
CA ASP A 73 12.01 5.88 8.18
C ASP A 73 11.62 6.70 9.40
N LYS A 74 10.31 6.94 9.56
CA LYS A 74 9.75 7.75 10.65
C LYS A 74 9.78 7.09 12.02
N ARG A 75 10.10 5.80 12.12
CA ARG A 75 10.33 5.14 13.43
C ARG A 75 11.44 5.82 14.22
N ARG A 76 12.45 6.36 13.52
CA ARG A 76 13.55 7.13 14.12
C ARG A 76 13.08 8.45 14.77
N GLN A 77 11.86 8.88 14.45
CA GLN A 77 11.22 10.10 14.95
C GLN A 77 10.09 9.77 15.94
N GLY A 78 9.99 8.51 16.40
CA GLY A 78 8.96 8.06 17.34
C GLY A 78 7.61 7.73 16.70
N TRP A 79 7.52 7.71 15.37
CA TRP A 79 6.27 7.35 14.68
C TRP A 79 6.11 5.84 14.57
N THR A 80 4.87 5.37 14.46
CA THR A 80 4.55 3.95 14.29
C THR A 80 4.17 3.66 12.84
N LEU A 81 4.77 2.63 12.24
CA LEU A 81 4.38 2.15 10.92
C LEU A 81 3.08 1.34 11.03
N VAL A 82 1.99 1.82 10.44
CA VAL A 82 0.64 1.24 10.55
C VAL A 82 0.33 0.29 9.40
N ASP A 83 0.58 0.73 8.17
CA ASP A 83 0.39 -0.07 6.95
C ASP A 83 1.57 0.18 6.01
N HIS A 84 1.91 -0.82 5.21
CA HIS A 84 3.03 -0.75 4.29
C HIS A 84 2.88 -1.75 3.14
N THR A 85 3.13 -1.26 1.93
CA THR A 85 3.28 -2.03 0.69
C THR A 85 4.72 -1.87 0.19
N PRO A 86 5.45 -2.97 -0.05
CA PRO A 86 6.80 -2.92 -0.61
C PRO A 86 6.83 -2.26 -1.98
N ARG A 87 8.00 -1.74 -2.38
CA ARG A 87 8.19 -1.16 -3.71
C ARG A 87 7.73 -2.11 -4.81
N SER A 88 7.01 -1.56 -5.78
CA SER A 88 6.53 -2.26 -6.97
C SER A 88 6.97 -1.61 -8.28
N ILE A 89 7.31 -0.31 -8.27
CA ILE A 89 7.79 0.40 -9.47
C ILE A 89 9.15 -0.12 -9.93
N MET A 90 9.32 -0.34 -11.24
CA MET A 90 10.62 -0.65 -11.85
C MET A 90 11.26 0.54 -12.58
N ALA A 91 10.45 1.40 -13.20
CA ALA A 91 10.92 2.63 -13.85
C ALA A 91 9.92 3.78 -13.67
N VAL A 92 10.40 5.04 -13.69
CA VAL A 92 9.52 6.23 -13.61
C VAL A 92 8.56 6.30 -14.81
N SER A 93 8.99 5.79 -15.97
CA SER A 93 8.19 5.70 -17.19
C SER A 93 6.94 4.82 -17.06
N ASP A 94 6.91 3.93 -16.07
CA ASP A 94 5.78 3.01 -15.85
C ASP A 94 4.59 3.72 -15.21
N LEU A 95 4.74 5.01 -14.84
CA LEU A 95 3.73 5.76 -14.12
C LEU A 95 2.82 6.59 -15.01
N GLU A 96 1.58 6.73 -14.53
CA GLU A 96 0.67 7.78 -14.91
C GLU A 96 0.01 8.41 -13.66
N LEU A 97 -0.48 9.63 -13.83
CA LEU A 97 -1.21 10.36 -12.79
C LEU A 97 -2.69 10.36 -13.09
N VAL A 98 -3.49 10.00 -12.09
CA VAL A 98 -4.95 10.01 -12.21
C VAL A 98 -5.61 10.95 -11.19
N PRO A 99 -6.67 11.68 -11.58
CA PRO A 99 -7.49 12.41 -10.64
C PRO A 99 -8.30 11.44 -9.78
N PHE A 100 -8.56 11.80 -8.53
CA PHE A 100 -9.36 10.99 -7.58
C PHE A 100 -10.74 11.60 -7.28
N LEU A 101 -10.94 12.87 -7.64
CA LEU A 101 -12.21 13.57 -7.49
C LEU A 101 -13.16 13.18 -8.63
N ARG A 102 -14.43 13.00 -8.29
CA ARG A 102 -15.54 12.81 -9.24
C ARG A 102 -16.12 14.16 -9.63
N ASP A 103 -16.93 14.16 -10.68
CA ASP A 103 -17.61 15.36 -11.16
C ASP A 103 -18.43 16.03 -10.04
N GLY A 104 -18.17 17.33 -9.84
CA GLY A 104 -18.81 18.13 -8.80
C GLY A 104 -18.12 18.11 -7.43
N GLU A 105 -17.15 17.21 -7.20
CA GLU A 105 -16.40 17.18 -5.94
C GLU A 105 -15.28 18.22 -5.93
N LYS A 106 -15.18 18.97 -4.82
CA LYS A 106 -14.13 19.99 -4.63
C LYS A 106 -12.95 19.48 -3.83
N VAL A 107 -13.21 18.56 -2.90
CA VAL A 107 -12.23 17.96 -2.00
C VAL A 107 -12.65 16.53 -1.65
N LEU A 108 -11.68 15.72 -1.20
CA LEU A 108 -11.93 14.40 -0.63
C LEU A 108 -11.04 14.21 0.61
N ARG A 109 -11.59 13.65 1.68
CA ARG A 109 -10.81 13.28 2.87
C ARG A 109 -9.82 12.17 2.54
N GLY A 110 -8.65 12.19 3.17
CA GLY A 110 -7.58 11.23 2.90
C GLY A 110 -8.00 9.76 3.05
N TYR A 111 -8.78 9.42 4.09
CA TYR A 111 -9.28 8.05 4.26
C TYR A 111 -10.19 7.58 3.11
N ASP A 112 -11.02 8.47 2.57
CA ASP A 112 -11.87 8.13 1.43
C ASP A 112 -11.03 8.04 0.14
N MET A 113 -10.01 8.90 0.01
CA MET A 113 -9.04 8.84 -1.09
C MET A 113 -8.26 7.52 -1.09
N MET A 114 -7.87 6.99 0.08
CA MET A 114 -7.27 5.65 0.19
C MET A 114 -8.19 4.55 -0.34
N GLY A 115 -9.49 4.63 -0.01
CA GLY A 115 -10.47 3.69 -0.54
C GLY A 115 -10.56 3.74 -2.06
N ARG A 116 -10.66 4.95 -2.63
CA ARG A 116 -10.75 5.11 -4.09
C ARG A 116 -9.49 4.68 -4.81
N ALA A 117 -8.33 5.07 -4.29
CA ALA A 117 -7.05 4.69 -4.85
C ALA A 117 -6.97 3.18 -5.04
N ARG A 118 -7.33 2.42 -4.00
CA ARG A 118 -7.29 0.96 -4.02
C ARG A 118 -8.37 0.31 -4.88
N TYR A 119 -9.63 0.72 -4.72
CA TYR A 119 -10.76 -0.04 -5.29
C TYR A 119 -11.24 0.48 -6.64
N GLU A 120 -10.92 1.73 -7.01
CA GLU A 120 -11.40 2.37 -8.24
C GLU A 120 -10.27 2.65 -9.22
N PHE A 121 -9.09 3.04 -8.73
CA PHE A 121 -8.00 3.50 -9.57
C PHE A 121 -6.83 2.54 -9.71
N ASP A 122 -6.75 1.50 -8.86
CA ASP A 122 -5.60 0.60 -8.77
C ASP A 122 -4.28 1.38 -8.54
N ALA A 123 -4.35 2.39 -7.67
CA ALA A 123 -3.27 3.30 -7.32
C ALA A 123 -2.67 2.91 -5.96
N ASP A 124 -2.09 1.70 -5.92
CA ASP A 124 -1.64 1.04 -4.69
C ASP A 124 -0.13 1.23 -4.41
N LEU A 125 0.42 2.42 -4.69
CA LEU A 125 1.83 2.72 -4.48
C LEU A 125 2.12 3.23 -3.06
N GLY A 126 3.28 2.83 -2.52
CA GLY A 126 3.72 3.09 -1.14
C GLY A 126 4.89 4.09 -1.02
N GLN A 127 5.43 4.25 0.18
CA GLN A 127 6.56 5.18 0.41
C GLN A 127 7.82 4.74 -0.31
N GLU A 128 8.12 3.45 -0.40
CA GLU A 128 9.31 2.99 -1.13
C GLU A 128 9.24 3.33 -2.62
N ASP A 129 8.03 3.32 -3.20
CA ASP A 129 7.78 3.78 -4.57
C ASP A 129 8.05 5.28 -4.69
N ALA A 130 7.57 6.09 -3.73
CA ALA A 130 7.82 7.53 -3.68
C ALA A 130 9.33 7.85 -3.57
N GLU A 131 10.05 7.13 -2.72
CA GLU A 131 11.49 7.30 -2.53
C GLU A 131 12.27 6.88 -3.78
N PHE A 132 11.90 5.76 -4.41
CA PHE A 132 12.51 5.28 -5.64
C PHE A 132 12.42 6.30 -6.78
N ILE A 133 11.26 6.93 -6.97
CA ILE A 133 11.11 7.95 -8.03
C ILE A 133 11.80 9.26 -7.65
N LEU A 134 11.87 9.59 -6.36
CA LEU A 134 12.55 10.80 -5.89
C LEU A 134 14.07 10.74 -6.15
N GLU A 135 14.68 9.56 -6.01
CA GLU A 135 16.07 9.34 -6.43
C GLU A 135 16.29 9.57 -7.93
N ARG A 136 15.24 9.38 -8.73
CA ARG A 136 15.22 9.52 -10.19
C ARG A 136 14.45 10.75 -10.64
N GLN A 137 14.52 11.82 -9.84
CA GLN A 137 13.70 13.02 -10.07
C GLN A 137 13.84 13.65 -11.46
N ALA A 138 15.00 13.47 -12.12
CA ALA A 138 15.24 13.95 -13.49
C ALA A 138 14.43 13.18 -14.55
N GLU A 139 13.98 11.97 -14.24
CA GLU A 139 13.13 11.14 -15.10
C GLU A 139 11.63 11.45 -14.89
N ILE A 140 11.26 12.19 -13.85
CA ILE A 140 9.86 12.52 -13.57
C ILE A 140 9.38 13.52 -14.64
N PRO A 141 8.29 13.21 -15.36
CA PRO A 141 7.80 14.08 -16.43
C PRO A 141 7.49 15.50 -15.95
N GLU A 142 7.78 16.51 -16.79
CA GLU A 142 7.60 17.92 -16.39
C GLU A 142 6.14 18.25 -16.10
N GLU A 143 5.21 17.59 -16.78
CA GLU A 143 3.78 17.75 -16.59
C GLU A 143 3.30 17.30 -15.20
N PHE A 144 4.09 16.50 -14.47
CA PHE A 144 3.76 16.10 -13.10
C PHE A 144 4.04 17.23 -12.11
N ARG A 145 4.92 18.17 -12.44
CA ARG A 145 5.39 19.24 -11.54
C ARG A 145 4.29 20.18 -11.05
N GLN A 146 3.15 20.23 -11.75
CA GLN A 146 1.99 21.02 -11.34
C GLN A 146 1.15 20.35 -10.24
N TYR A 147 1.46 19.10 -9.87
CA TYR A 147 0.67 18.29 -8.94
C TYR A 147 1.46 17.91 -7.69
N TYR A 148 0.72 17.70 -6.61
CA TYR A 148 1.17 16.94 -5.45
C TYR A 148 0.91 15.46 -5.72
N LEU A 149 1.94 14.64 -5.65
CA LEU A 149 1.85 13.19 -5.88
C LEU A 149 1.68 12.49 -4.54
N VAL A 150 0.69 11.61 -4.41
CA VAL A 150 0.38 10.96 -3.13
C VAL A 150 0.52 9.44 -3.24
N PHE A 151 1.18 8.85 -2.24
CA PHE A 151 1.52 7.43 -2.15
C PHE A 151 0.90 6.85 -0.87
N LEU A 152 -0.31 6.31 -1.03
CA LEU A 152 -1.22 6.01 0.09
C LEU A 152 -0.95 4.68 0.78
N ARG A 153 -0.14 3.80 0.21
CA ARG A 153 0.06 2.43 0.73
C ARG A 153 1.23 2.31 1.69
N THR A 154 1.67 3.41 2.27
CA THR A 154 2.47 3.41 3.51
C THR A 154 1.92 4.47 4.44
N VAL A 155 1.41 4.02 5.59
CA VAL A 155 0.72 4.85 6.57
C VAL A 155 1.50 4.88 7.87
N TRP A 156 1.72 6.09 8.35
CA TRP A 156 2.38 6.35 9.62
C TRP A 156 1.40 6.92 10.64
N LEU A 157 1.52 6.48 11.88
CA LEU A 157 0.92 7.13 13.03
C LEU A 157 1.99 7.98 13.71
N ALA A 158 1.81 9.29 13.66
CA ALA A 158 2.69 10.24 14.34
C ALA A 158 2.42 10.24 15.86
N SER A 159 3.33 10.85 16.61
CA SER A 159 3.26 10.90 18.08
C SER A 159 2.09 11.72 18.63
N ASP A 160 1.51 12.59 17.82
CA ASP A 160 0.30 13.36 18.11
C ASP A 160 -0.99 12.54 17.93
N GLY A 161 -0.89 11.31 17.40
CA GLY A 161 -2.03 10.44 17.14
C GLY A 161 -2.61 10.56 15.72
N ASP A 162 -2.04 11.42 14.89
CA ASP A 162 -2.51 11.65 13.52
C ASP A 162 -1.89 10.68 12.51
N LEU A 163 -2.65 10.34 11.47
CA LEU A 163 -2.19 9.44 10.41
C LEU A 163 -1.65 10.21 9.21
N TYR A 164 -0.51 9.79 8.70
CA TYR A 164 0.21 10.43 7.60
C TYR A 164 0.60 9.45 6.51
N VAL A 165 0.66 9.95 5.27
CA VAL A 165 1.09 9.20 4.08
C VAL A 165 2.21 9.93 3.35
N SER A 166 2.98 9.19 2.56
CA SER A 166 4.08 9.76 1.77
C SER A 166 3.54 10.55 0.58
N CYS A 167 4.09 11.73 0.37
CA CYS A 167 3.73 12.60 -0.74
C CYS A 167 4.99 13.25 -1.33
N LEU A 168 4.92 13.64 -2.61
CA LEU A 168 5.95 14.44 -3.28
C LEU A 168 5.36 15.74 -3.81
N TYR A 169 6.12 16.82 -3.76
CA TYR A 169 5.79 18.08 -4.44
C TYR A 169 7.01 18.63 -5.17
N PHE A 170 6.77 19.39 -6.23
CA PHE A 170 7.83 20.10 -6.94
C PHE A 170 7.90 21.55 -6.49
N GLY A 171 9.09 22.02 -6.14
CA GLY A 171 9.35 23.40 -5.73
C GLY A 171 10.82 23.74 -5.93
N ASP A 172 11.16 25.02 -6.13
CA ASP A 172 12.56 25.48 -6.26
C ASP A 172 13.41 24.67 -7.27
N GLY A 173 12.78 24.19 -8.35
CA GLY A 173 13.46 23.41 -9.39
C GLY A 173 13.74 21.94 -9.05
N ARG A 174 13.20 21.39 -7.96
CA ARG A 174 13.37 19.98 -7.59
C ARG A 174 12.15 19.36 -6.90
N TRP A 175 12.14 18.04 -6.81
CA TRP A 175 11.13 17.30 -6.06
C TRP A 175 11.52 17.17 -4.58
N TYR A 176 10.52 17.25 -3.71
CA TYR A 176 10.68 17.15 -2.25
C TYR A 176 9.72 16.12 -1.65
N PRO A 177 10.19 15.29 -0.70
CA PRO A 177 9.31 14.44 0.08
C PRO A 177 8.62 15.23 1.19
N PHE A 178 7.36 14.94 1.42
CA PHE A 178 6.62 15.39 2.60
C PHE A 178 5.60 14.33 3.04
N PHE A 179 4.98 14.55 4.20
CA PHE A 179 3.99 13.64 4.76
C PHE A 179 2.65 14.35 4.84
N GLY A 180 1.65 13.86 4.10
CA GLY A 180 0.31 14.41 4.07
C GLY A 180 -0.55 13.83 5.18
N TRP A 181 -1.25 14.69 5.93
CA TRP A 181 -2.18 14.27 6.98
C TRP A 181 -3.48 13.71 6.38
N LEU A 182 -3.87 12.49 6.79
CA LEU A 182 -5.03 11.79 6.24
C LEU A 182 -6.38 12.36 6.67
N ASP A 183 -6.47 13.03 7.81
CA ASP A 183 -7.70 13.72 8.22
C ASP A 183 -7.90 15.06 7.49
N PHE A 184 -6.94 15.49 6.66
CA PHE A 184 -7.07 16.67 5.83
C PHE A 184 -7.83 16.40 4.52
N ASP A 185 -8.39 17.49 3.97
CA ASP A 185 -9.09 17.49 2.69
C ASP A 185 -8.11 17.65 1.52
N PHE A 186 -8.00 16.63 0.68
CA PHE A 186 -7.17 16.64 -0.52
C PHE A 186 -7.90 17.37 -1.67
N ARG A 187 -7.18 18.27 -2.33
CA ARG A 187 -7.70 19.24 -3.31
C ARG A 187 -7.44 18.82 -4.76
N PRO A 188 -8.02 19.51 -5.77
CA PRO A 188 -7.84 19.14 -7.18
C PRO A 188 -6.39 19.19 -7.70
N GLY A 189 -5.47 19.86 -6.99
CA GLY A 189 -4.03 19.87 -7.31
C GLY A 189 -3.28 18.60 -6.88
N VAL A 190 -3.96 17.62 -6.30
CA VAL A 190 -3.38 16.34 -5.90
C VAL A 190 -3.65 15.27 -6.97
N ARG A 191 -2.70 14.36 -7.18
CA ARG A 191 -2.85 13.20 -8.07
C ARG A 191 -2.42 11.91 -7.37
N LEU A 192 -3.12 10.83 -7.73
CA LEU A 192 -2.70 9.48 -7.42
C LEU A 192 -1.72 9.02 -8.51
N ALA A 193 -0.58 8.48 -8.10
CA ALA A 193 0.30 7.76 -9.00
C ALA A 193 -0.16 6.30 -9.10
N ARG A 194 -0.17 5.75 -10.32
CA ARG A 194 -0.40 4.32 -10.56
C ARG A 194 0.41 3.84 -11.76
N PHE A 195 0.44 2.52 -11.96
CA PHE A 195 0.96 1.95 -13.19
C PHE A 195 0.13 2.38 -14.40
N ARG A 196 0.82 2.73 -15.48
CA ARG A 196 0.23 2.98 -16.79
C ARG A 196 -0.41 1.69 -17.31
N LYS A 197 -1.59 1.84 -17.90
CA LYS A 197 -2.31 0.75 -18.58
C LYS A 197 -1.86 0.56 -20.02
#